data_AF-A0A6M1LU64-F1
#
_entry.id   AF-A0A6M1LU64-F1
#
_cell.length_a   1.000
_cell.length_b   1.000
_cell.length_c   1.000
_cell.angle_alpha   90.00
_cell.angle_beta   90.00
_cell.angle_gamma   90.00
#
_symmetry.space_group_name_H-M   'P 1'
#
loop_
_entity.id
_entity.type
_entity.pdbx_description
1 polymer ?
#
loop_
_entity_poly.entity_id
_entity_poly.type
_entity_poly.pdbx_seq_one_letter_code
_entity_poly.pdbx_strand_id
1 'polypeptide(L)'
;MNRPQRAEIEAIKEGMRQWQSPAALSASVDKTRSQFGDCVITGNQFSFWREAATGAAFAKLIGAGAIRLTSKDRPDLQIKLADEIVDVEVTEALRPGRRRNDEYRQDERIDEALKAGTPLDPGDRRRAALFSVPEPAGEAGRRAVQKLQEAQPLTETDREAVKALFETSPNFLRMTHEPDDTTDIASIQMIRSSLSAVCRGKAEKGYDPAYWLLAYLNPTFLYVKTEQVEAIMVEATASAKDAFTQVWILWRDNAYLCWLNGVPQINARRQT
;
A
#
# COMPACT_ATOMS: atom_id res chain seq x y z
N MET A 1 12.39 -19.89 -1.89
CA MET A 1 12.78 -18.52 -2.31
C MET A 1 14.17 -18.23 -1.80
N ASN A 2 15.05 -17.70 -2.65
CA ASN A 2 16.39 -17.27 -2.22
C ASN A 2 16.27 -15.96 -1.45
N ARG A 3 16.86 -15.90 -0.24
CA ARG A 3 16.97 -14.64 0.50
C ARG A 3 18.22 -13.89 -0.01
N PRO A 4 18.12 -12.56 -0.23
CA PRO A 4 19.28 -11.78 -0.65
C PRO A 4 20.34 -11.79 0.46
N GLN A 5 21.59 -11.94 0.06
CA GLN A 5 22.75 -11.82 0.94
C GLN A 5 23.03 -10.35 1.28
N ARG A 6 23.75 -10.10 2.38
CA ARG A 6 24.08 -8.72 2.82
C ARG A 6 24.75 -7.89 1.72
N ALA A 7 25.69 -8.47 0.98
CA ALA A 7 26.39 -7.79 -0.11
C ALA A 7 25.44 -7.40 -1.25
N GLU A 8 24.47 -8.27 -1.58
CA GLU A 8 23.45 -7.98 -2.59
C GLU A 8 22.51 -6.85 -2.14
N ILE A 9 22.10 -6.86 -0.86
CA ILE A 9 21.28 -5.81 -0.26
C ILE A 9 21.96 -4.44 -0.36
N GLU A 10 23.24 -4.36 0.03
CA GLU A 10 23.98 -3.10 -0.04
C GLU A 10 24.22 -2.64 -1.49
N ALA A 11 24.50 -3.56 -2.42
CA ALA A 11 24.61 -3.22 -3.84
C ALA A 11 23.31 -2.64 -4.41
N ILE A 12 22.16 -3.24 -4.05
CA ILE A 12 20.84 -2.74 -4.47
C ILE A 12 20.56 -1.36 -3.86
N LYS A 13 20.84 -1.17 -2.55
CA LYS A 13 20.69 0.13 -1.88
C LYS A 13 21.53 1.21 -2.56
N GLU A 14 22.78 0.90 -2.90
CA GLU A 14 23.66 1.86 -3.54
C GLU A 14 23.16 2.25 -4.94
N GLY A 15 22.62 1.29 -5.70
CA GLY A 15 21.94 1.59 -6.96
C GLY A 15 20.71 2.51 -6.78
N MET A 16 19.91 2.29 -5.74
CA MET A 16 18.73 3.10 -5.44
C MET A 16 19.05 4.50 -4.88
N ARG A 17 20.28 4.73 -4.41
CA ARG A 17 20.80 6.05 -3.98
C ARG A 17 21.28 6.92 -5.14
N GLN A 18 21.43 6.36 -6.33
CA GLN A 18 21.73 7.14 -7.52
C GLN A 18 20.48 7.85 -8.02
N TRP A 19 20.66 9.10 -8.46
CA TRP A 19 19.59 9.84 -9.12
C TRP A 19 19.14 9.11 -10.38
N GLN A 20 17.86 8.78 -10.44
CA GLN A 20 17.27 8.07 -11.57
C GLN A 20 15.82 8.51 -11.76
N SER A 21 15.22 8.22 -12.93
CA SER A 21 13.81 8.53 -13.15
C SER A 21 12.91 7.68 -12.23
N PRO A 22 11.70 8.15 -11.89
CA PRO A 22 10.74 7.35 -11.12
C PRO A 22 10.48 5.97 -11.75
N ALA A 23 10.41 5.89 -13.07
CA ALA A 23 10.23 4.64 -13.81
C ALA A 23 11.42 3.67 -13.64
N ALA A 24 12.67 4.19 -13.66
CA ALA A 24 13.86 3.37 -13.46
C ALA A 24 13.97 2.83 -12.03
N LEU A 25 13.59 3.64 -11.03
CA LEU A 25 13.55 3.17 -9.64
C LEU A 25 12.47 2.09 -9.45
N SER A 26 11.28 2.28 -10.04
CA SER A 26 10.21 1.27 -10.04
C SER A 26 10.67 -0.04 -10.67
N ALA A 27 11.31 0.02 -11.85
CA ALA A 27 11.84 -1.17 -12.51
C ALA A 27 12.90 -1.89 -11.66
N SER A 28 13.70 -1.15 -10.90
CA SER A 28 14.69 -1.73 -9.97
C SER A 28 14.02 -2.44 -8.79
N VAL A 29 12.93 -1.88 -8.26
CA VAL A 29 12.09 -2.52 -7.23
C VAL A 29 11.47 -3.81 -7.80
N ASP A 30 10.86 -3.75 -8.98
CA ASP A 30 10.20 -4.89 -9.61
C ASP A 30 11.18 -6.02 -9.92
N LYS A 31 12.34 -5.70 -10.48
CA LYS A 31 13.42 -6.67 -10.73
C LYS A 31 13.83 -7.39 -9.44
N THR A 32 14.00 -6.64 -8.35
CA THR A 32 14.38 -7.19 -7.04
C THR A 32 13.28 -8.10 -6.50
N ARG A 33 12.02 -7.67 -6.61
CA ARG A 33 10.85 -8.45 -6.22
C ARG A 33 10.75 -9.75 -7.02
N SER A 34 10.96 -9.73 -8.34
CA SER A 34 10.97 -10.93 -9.18
C SER A 34 12.09 -11.90 -8.80
N GLN A 35 13.24 -11.41 -8.37
CA GLN A 35 14.39 -12.24 -8.01
C GLN A 35 14.23 -12.93 -6.64
N PHE A 36 13.70 -12.22 -5.65
CA PHE A 36 13.68 -12.69 -4.26
C PHE A 36 12.26 -12.99 -3.73
N GLY A 37 11.23 -12.66 -4.50
CA GLY A 37 9.82 -12.76 -4.12
C GLY A 37 9.38 -11.69 -3.12
N ASP A 38 8.15 -11.80 -2.64
CA ASP A 38 7.51 -10.76 -1.80
C ASP A 38 8.14 -10.59 -0.42
N CYS A 39 8.97 -11.53 0.04
CA CYS A 39 9.62 -11.44 1.35
C CYS A 39 10.51 -10.21 1.51
N VAL A 40 11.00 -9.65 0.38
CA VAL A 40 11.77 -8.40 0.38
C VAL A 40 10.90 -7.18 0.70
N ILE A 41 9.63 -7.18 0.30
CA ILE A 41 8.72 -6.07 0.57
C ILE A 41 8.22 -6.12 2.01
N THR A 42 8.15 -7.30 2.61
CA THR A 42 7.40 -7.51 3.85
C THR A 42 8.33 -7.52 5.07
N GLY A 43 9.59 -7.93 4.90
CA GLY A 43 10.60 -7.94 5.96
C GLY A 43 10.90 -6.57 6.57
N ASN A 44 11.16 -6.54 7.88
CA ASN A 44 11.52 -5.30 8.58
C ASN A 44 12.91 -4.78 8.18
N GLN A 45 13.86 -5.67 7.92
CA GLN A 45 15.23 -5.36 7.50
C GLN A 45 15.32 -4.73 6.09
N PHE A 46 14.18 -4.53 5.45
CA PHE A 46 14.01 -4.20 4.06
C PHE A 46 13.09 -2.99 3.85
N SER A 47 12.95 -2.14 4.87
CA SER A 47 12.08 -0.96 4.79
C SER A 47 12.42 -0.05 3.62
N PHE A 48 13.71 0.07 3.28
CA PHE A 48 14.19 0.85 2.16
C PHE A 48 13.58 0.45 0.80
N TRP A 49 13.20 -0.83 0.61
CA TRP A 49 12.53 -1.24 -0.62
C TRP A 49 11.09 -0.73 -0.70
N ARG A 50 10.39 -0.70 0.43
CA ARG A 50 9.05 -0.10 0.50
C ARG A 50 9.15 1.41 0.30
N GLU A 51 10.11 2.06 0.95
CA GLU A 51 10.39 3.49 0.77
C GLU A 51 10.70 3.80 -0.71
N ALA A 52 11.51 2.98 -1.38
CA ALA A 52 11.79 3.11 -2.80
C ALA A 52 10.54 2.92 -3.67
N ALA A 53 9.71 1.90 -3.40
CA ALA A 53 8.48 1.62 -4.14
C ALA A 53 7.45 2.76 -3.98
N THR A 54 7.18 3.15 -2.74
CA THR A 54 6.30 4.26 -2.37
C THR A 54 6.81 5.57 -2.97
N GLY A 55 8.10 5.83 -2.85
CA GLY A 55 8.76 7.00 -3.40
C GLY A 55 8.66 7.08 -4.92
N ALA A 56 8.94 5.98 -5.63
CA ALA A 56 8.85 5.93 -7.09
C ALA A 56 7.43 6.20 -7.59
N ALA A 57 6.42 5.58 -6.96
CA ALA A 57 5.02 5.81 -7.28
C ALA A 57 4.62 7.27 -7.04
N PHE A 58 4.98 7.83 -5.88
CA PHE A 58 4.72 9.22 -5.55
C PHE A 58 5.41 10.20 -6.52
N ALA A 59 6.71 10.02 -6.76
CA ALA A 59 7.50 10.86 -7.64
C ALA A 59 6.95 10.87 -9.08
N LYS A 60 6.47 9.73 -9.58
CA LYS A 60 5.77 9.64 -10.86
C LYS A 60 4.51 10.52 -10.87
N LEU A 61 3.66 10.38 -9.85
CA LEU A 61 2.36 11.07 -9.77
C LEU A 61 2.47 12.60 -9.67
N ILE A 62 3.52 13.10 -9.03
CA ILE A 62 3.75 14.55 -8.93
C ILE A 62 4.56 15.13 -10.09
N GLY A 63 5.04 14.28 -11.01
CA GLY A 63 5.84 14.70 -12.17
C GLY A 63 7.30 15.04 -11.83
N ALA A 64 7.90 14.38 -10.84
CA ALA A 64 9.31 14.58 -10.52
C ALA A 64 10.21 14.02 -11.63
N GLY A 65 11.27 14.76 -11.96
CA GLY A 65 12.23 14.37 -13.00
C GLY A 65 13.19 13.27 -12.54
N ALA A 66 13.54 13.24 -11.26
CA ALA A 66 14.36 12.19 -10.68
C ALA A 66 14.03 11.93 -9.20
N ILE A 67 14.44 10.76 -8.71
CA ILE A 67 14.31 10.33 -7.32
C ILE A 67 15.56 9.53 -6.93
N ARG A 68 15.87 9.52 -5.63
CA ARG A 68 16.81 8.58 -5.00
C ARG A 68 16.45 8.32 -3.54
N LEU A 69 16.94 7.21 -3.00
CA LEU A 69 17.05 7.02 -1.55
C LEU A 69 18.19 7.88 -0.99
N THR A 70 18.10 8.31 0.27
CA THR A 70 19.26 8.94 0.94
C THR A 70 20.14 7.91 1.65
N SER A 71 21.36 8.34 1.99
CA SER A 71 22.32 7.51 2.74
C SER A 71 22.27 7.77 4.26
N LYS A 72 21.54 8.82 4.69
CA LYS A 72 21.42 9.22 6.10
C LYS A 72 20.18 8.56 6.71
N ASP A 73 20.09 8.59 8.03
CA ASP A 73 18.90 8.10 8.75
C ASP A 73 17.64 8.92 8.46
N ARG A 74 17.77 10.17 7.99
CA ARG A 74 16.66 11.03 7.54
C ARG A 74 17.15 12.13 6.58
N PRO A 75 16.35 12.51 5.57
CA PRO A 75 15.05 11.95 5.20
C PRO A 75 15.21 10.59 4.48
N ASP A 76 14.15 9.83 4.29
CA ASP A 76 14.22 8.55 3.56
C ASP A 76 14.57 8.74 2.06
N LEU A 77 14.02 9.80 1.43
CA LEU A 77 14.10 10.05 0.00
C LEU A 77 14.53 11.47 -0.34
N GLN A 78 15.03 11.63 -1.56
CA GLN A 78 15.11 12.93 -2.24
C GLN A 78 14.46 12.84 -3.61
N ILE A 79 13.68 13.86 -3.97
CA ILE A 79 13.10 14.01 -5.30
C ILE A 79 13.63 15.28 -5.95
N LYS A 80 13.80 15.25 -7.27
CA LYS A 80 14.18 16.39 -8.08
C LYS A 80 12.98 16.84 -8.90
N LEU A 81 12.46 18.02 -8.54
CA LEU A 81 11.47 18.74 -9.33
C LEU A 81 12.20 19.62 -10.37
N ALA A 82 11.47 20.43 -11.13
CA ALA A 82 12.06 21.24 -12.20
C ALA A 82 13.22 22.12 -11.67
N ASP A 83 12.97 22.82 -10.57
CA ASP A 83 13.89 23.87 -10.07
C ASP A 83 14.47 23.58 -8.68
N GLU A 84 14.09 22.45 -8.06
CA GLU A 84 14.48 22.17 -6.67
C GLU A 84 14.69 20.67 -6.39
N ILE A 85 15.48 20.41 -5.35
CA ILE A 85 15.60 19.11 -4.71
C ILE A 85 14.87 19.18 -3.39
N VAL A 86 13.96 18.23 -3.18
CA VAL A 86 13.12 18.17 -1.99
C VAL A 86 13.46 16.92 -1.20
N ASP A 87 13.62 17.11 0.10
CA ASP A 87 13.77 16.06 1.10
C ASP A 87 12.40 15.52 1.52
N VAL A 88 12.20 14.20 1.40
CA VAL A 88 10.89 13.56 1.66
C VAL A 88 11.04 12.43 2.68
N GLU A 89 10.35 12.58 3.81
CA GLU A 89 10.21 11.54 4.82
C GLU A 89 9.01 10.66 4.49
N VAL A 90 9.21 9.34 4.48
CA VAL A 90 8.17 8.37 4.19
C VAL A 90 7.65 7.76 5.49
N THR A 91 6.34 7.51 5.53
CA THR A 91 5.72 6.73 6.59
C THR A 91 4.60 5.88 6.03
N GLU A 92 4.17 4.88 6.79
CA GLU A 92 3.10 3.98 6.39
C GLU A 92 2.00 4.01 7.46
N ALA A 93 0.79 4.36 7.06
CA ALA A 93 -0.37 4.26 7.92
C ALA A 93 -0.88 2.81 7.90
N LEU A 94 -0.59 2.09 8.98
CA LEU A 94 -1.05 0.72 9.21
C LEU A 94 -2.23 0.71 10.17
N ARG A 95 -3.09 -0.31 10.03
CA ARG A 95 -4.15 -0.60 11.00
C ARG A 95 -3.59 -0.61 12.44
N PRO A 96 -4.24 0.04 13.42
CA PRO A 96 -3.74 0.05 14.80
C PRO A 96 -3.61 -1.37 15.35
N GLY A 97 -2.52 -1.64 16.06
CA GLY A 97 -2.22 -2.98 16.58
C GLY A 97 -1.66 -3.96 15.56
N ARG A 98 -1.74 -3.67 14.25
CA ARG A 98 -1.08 -4.49 13.22
C ARG A 98 0.42 -4.23 13.24
N ARG A 99 1.21 -5.28 13.39
CA ARG A 99 2.64 -5.26 13.10
C ARG A 99 2.87 -5.67 11.65
N ARG A 100 3.96 -5.19 11.07
CA ARG A 100 4.42 -5.66 9.75
C ARG A 100 4.63 -7.17 9.82
N ASN A 101 4.19 -7.88 8.78
CA ASN A 101 4.16 -9.35 8.65
C ASN A 101 3.10 -10.11 9.44
N ASP A 102 2.18 -9.45 10.15
CA ASP A 102 1.12 -10.17 10.86
C ASP A 102 0.20 -10.95 9.92
N GLU A 103 -0.04 -10.45 8.70
CA GLU A 103 -0.84 -11.16 7.68
C GLU A 103 -0.20 -12.46 7.22
N TYR A 104 1.11 -12.47 6.93
CA TYR A 104 1.80 -13.68 6.51
C TYR A 104 1.87 -14.71 7.64
N ARG A 105 2.07 -14.26 8.89
CA ARG A 105 2.00 -15.16 10.06
C ARG A 105 0.61 -15.73 10.25
N GLN A 106 -0.42 -14.93 9.98
CA GLN A 106 -1.80 -15.40 10.04
C GLN A 106 -2.07 -16.44 8.95
N ASP A 107 -1.57 -16.22 7.73
CA ASP A 107 -1.72 -17.16 6.61
C ASP A 107 -0.93 -18.47 6.87
N GLU A 108 0.32 -18.37 7.34
CA GLU A 108 1.11 -19.54 7.77
C GLU A 108 0.41 -20.32 8.89
N ARG A 109 -0.14 -19.61 9.90
CA ARG A 109 -0.91 -20.22 11.00
C ARG A 109 -2.16 -20.92 10.49
N ILE A 110 -2.88 -20.31 9.55
CA ILE A 110 -4.07 -20.89 8.92
C ILE A 110 -3.68 -22.17 8.17
N ASP A 111 -2.63 -22.12 7.35
CA ASP A 111 -2.15 -23.27 6.57
C ASP A 111 -1.70 -24.42 7.48
N GLU A 112 -0.97 -24.12 8.55
CA GLU A 112 -0.55 -25.11 9.54
C GLU A 112 -1.76 -25.74 10.26
N ALA A 113 -2.73 -24.93 10.68
CA ALA A 113 -3.94 -25.42 11.32
C ALA A 113 -4.78 -26.29 10.37
N LEU A 114 -4.91 -25.91 9.10
CA LEU A 114 -5.59 -26.72 8.08
C LEU A 114 -4.89 -28.06 7.85
N LYS A 115 -3.55 -28.07 7.71
CA LYS A 115 -2.76 -29.30 7.57
C LYS A 115 -2.87 -30.21 8.79
N ALA A 116 -2.97 -29.63 9.97
CA ALA A 116 -3.13 -30.36 11.22
C ALA A 116 -4.59 -30.78 11.52
N GLY A 117 -5.56 -30.42 10.67
CA GLY A 117 -6.98 -30.64 10.95
C GLY A 117 -7.51 -29.88 12.18
N THR A 118 -6.81 -28.81 12.59
CA THR A 118 -7.16 -28.00 13.75
C THR A 118 -8.28 -27.01 13.39
N PRO A 119 -9.34 -26.86 14.20
CA PRO A 119 -10.38 -25.88 13.94
C PRO A 119 -9.83 -24.45 13.92
N LEU A 120 -10.08 -23.72 12.83
CA LEU A 120 -9.76 -22.30 12.71
C LEU A 120 -10.73 -21.44 13.54
N ASP A 121 -10.26 -20.30 14.04
CA ASP A 121 -11.14 -19.28 14.63
C ASP A 121 -12.06 -18.65 13.55
N PRO A 122 -13.19 -18.00 13.91
CA PRO A 122 -14.11 -17.44 12.91
C PRO A 122 -13.52 -16.37 11.98
N GLY A 123 -12.48 -15.64 12.40
CA GLY A 123 -11.77 -14.68 11.55
C GLY A 123 -10.91 -15.41 10.52
N ASP A 124 -10.12 -16.36 11.00
CA ASP A 124 -9.28 -17.23 10.18
C ASP A 124 -10.07 -18.09 9.20
N ARG A 125 -11.24 -18.62 9.57
CA ARG A 125 -12.12 -19.35 8.63
C ARG A 125 -12.56 -18.47 7.47
N ARG A 126 -12.98 -17.23 7.77
CA ARG A 126 -13.36 -16.27 6.73
C ARG A 126 -12.18 -15.98 5.83
N ARG A 127 -11.00 -15.74 6.40
CA ARG A 127 -9.77 -15.50 5.65
C ARG A 127 -9.33 -16.70 4.81
N ALA A 128 -9.30 -17.90 5.39
CA ALA A 128 -9.03 -19.14 4.67
C ALA A 128 -10.01 -19.35 3.52
N ALA A 129 -11.30 -19.05 3.71
CA ALA A 129 -12.30 -19.12 2.65
C ALA A 129 -12.08 -18.07 1.54
N LEU A 130 -11.46 -16.92 1.83
CA LEU A 130 -11.04 -15.93 0.81
C LEU A 130 -9.93 -16.48 -0.09
N PHE A 131 -8.99 -17.26 0.48
CA PHE A 131 -7.84 -17.80 -0.26
C PHE A 131 -8.07 -19.21 -0.83
N SER A 132 -9.01 -19.96 -0.26
CA SER A 132 -9.44 -21.28 -0.72
C SER A 132 -10.50 -21.14 -1.81
N VAL A 133 -10.20 -20.38 -2.86
CA VAL A 133 -11.00 -20.47 -4.09
C VAL A 133 -10.74 -21.86 -4.65
N PRO A 134 -11.76 -22.74 -4.74
CA PRO A 134 -11.53 -24.10 -5.20
C PRO A 134 -10.96 -24.07 -6.63
N GLU A 135 -10.00 -24.97 -6.92
CA GLU A 135 -9.36 -25.10 -8.23
C GLU A 135 -10.29 -25.29 -9.46
N PRO A 136 -11.60 -25.64 -9.38
CA PRO A 136 -12.43 -25.75 -10.58
C PRO A 136 -12.63 -24.44 -11.36
N ALA A 137 -12.31 -23.27 -10.79
CA ALA A 137 -12.38 -22.03 -11.55
C ALA A 137 -11.29 -21.95 -12.65
N GLY A 138 -10.18 -22.69 -12.49
CA GLY A 138 -9.10 -22.75 -13.48
C GLY A 138 -8.55 -21.39 -13.93
N GLU A 139 -7.87 -21.39 -15.07
CA GLU A 139 -7.38 -20.16 -15.72
C GLU A 139 -8.52 -19.27 -16.24
N ALA A 140 -9.69 -19.85 -16.52
CA ALA A 140 -10.86 -19.12 -16.99
C ALA A 140 -11.48 -18.22 -15.91
N GLY A 141 -11.64 -18.70 -14.68
CA GLY A 141 -12.15 -17.90 -13.56
C GLY A 141 -11.17 -16.80 -13.15
N ARG A 142 -9.87 -17.09 -13.15
CA ARG A 142 -8.83 -16.06 -12.92
C ARG A 142 -8.88 -14.96 -14.00
N ARG A 143 -8.96 -15.35 -15.28
CA ARG A 143 -9.12 -14.43 -16.41
C ARG A 143 -10.43 -13.63 -16.35
N ALA A 144 -11.52 -14.25 -15.94
CA ALA A 144 -12.82 -13.58 -15.83
C ALA A 144 -12.85 -12.55 -14.69
N VAL A 145 -12.26 -12.88 -13.53
CA VAL A 145 -12.09 -11.93 -12.42
C VAL A 145 -11.21 -10.75 -12.85
N GLN A 146 -10.10 -11.01 -13.55
CA GLN A 146 -9.24 -9.96 -14.08
C GLN A 146 -9.98 -9.05 -15.08
N LYS A 147 -10.72 -9.63 -16.03
CA LYS A 147 -11.54 -8.86 -16.98
C LYS A 147 -12.59 -8.00 -16.29
N LEU A 148 -13.23 -8.50 -15.24
CA LEU A 148 -14.17 -7.72 -14.43
C LEU A 148 -13.48 -6.54 -13.74
N GLN A 149 -12.27 -6.73 -13.20
CA GLN A 149 -11.49 -5.65 -12.59
C GLN A 149 -11.05 -4.58 -13.61
N GLU A 150 -10.76 -5.00 -14.84
CA GLU A 150 -10.34 -4.13 -15.95
C GLU A 150 -11.51 -3.56 -16.78
N ALA A 151 -12.77 -3.80 -16.37
CA ALA A 151 -13.99 -3.42 -17.09
C ALA A 151 -14.07 -3.94 -18.55
N GLN A 152 -13.48 -5.09 -18.84
CA GLN A 152 -13.50 -5.74 -20.15
C GLN A 152 -14.75 -6.63 -20.32
N PRO A 153 -15.28 -6.76 -21.55
CA PRO A 153 -16.41 -7.64 -21.82
C PRO A 153 -16.07 -9.11 -21.58
N LEU A 154 -16.96 -9.80 -20.85
CA LEU A 154 -16.84 -11.23 -20.56
C LEU A 154 -17.37 -12.09 -21.71
N THR A 155 -16.56 -13.07 -22.11
CA THR A 155 -16.99 -14.14 -23.02
C THR A 155 -17.97 -15.08 -22.33
N GLU A 156 -18.66 -15.94 -23.08
CA GLU A 156 -19.56 -16.94 -22.51
C GLU A 156 -18.83 -17.89 -21.54
N THR A 157 -17.61 -18.32 -21.89
CA THR A 157 -16.76 -19.13 -21.01
C THR A 157 -16.38 -18.38 -19.73
N ASP A 158 -16.12 -17.07 -19.80
CA ASP A 158 -15.83 -16.25 -18.62
C ASP A 158 -17.07 -16.14 -17.72
N ARG A 159 -18.27 -15.99 -18.30
CA ARG A 159 -19.55 -15.91 -17.56
C ARG A 159 -19.88 -17.22 -16.86
N GLU A 160 -19.73 -18.35 -17.53
CA GLU A 160 -19.94 -19.67 -16.93
C GLU A 160 -18.90 -19.99 -15.85
N ALA A 161 -17.64 -19.57 -16.02
CA ALA A 161 -16.63 -19.70 -14.97
C ALA A 161 -16.94 -18.84 -13.73
N VAL A 162 -17.41 -17.62 -13.94
CA VAL A 162 -17.88 -16.72 -12.87
C VAL A 162 -19.10 -17.30 -12.17
N LYS A 163 -20.06 -17.86 -12.92
CA LYS A 163 -21.24 -18.54 -12.38
C LYS A 163 -20.88 -19.78 -11.57
N ALA A 164 -19.97 -20.62 -12.07
CA ALA A 164 -19.47 -21.78 -11.31
C ALA A 164 -18.73 -21.35 -10.03
N LEU A 165 -17.98 -20.25 -10.06
CA LEU A 165 -17.40 -19.60 -8.88
C LEU A 165 -18.46 -19.17 -7.87
N PHE A 166 -19.57 -18.59 -8.35
CA PHE A 166 -20.70 -18.18 -7.53
C PHE A 166 -21.43 -19.37 -6.90
N GLU A 167 -21.65 -20.45 -7.64
CA GLU A 167 -22.36 -21.64 -7.17
C GLU A 167 -21.53 -22.47 -6.18
N THR A 168 -20.21 -22.54 -6.38
CA THR A 168 -19.30 -23.33 -5.53
C THR A 168 -18.77 -22.58 -4.32
N SER A 169 -18.84 -21.24 -4.33
CA SER A 169 -18.42 -20.39 -3.22
C SER A 169 -19.51 -19.36 -2.86
N PRO A 170 -20.53 -19.75 -2.06
CA PRO A 170 -21.59 -18.84 -1.61
C PRO A 170 -21.07 -17.60 -0.85
N ASN A 171 -19.86 -17.66 -0.30
CA ASN A 171 -19.20 -16.53 0.36
C ASN A 171 -18.64 -15.50 -0.63
N PHE A 172 -18.46 -15.84 -1.91
CA PHE A 172 -18.03 -14.89 -2.95
C PHE A 172 -19.08 -13.79 -3.17
N LEU A 173 -20.37 -14.11 -3.02
CA LEU A 173 -21.50 -13.17 -3.06
C LEU A 173 -21.55 -12.23 -1.84
N ARG A 174 -21.03 -12.66 -0.68
CA ARG A 174 -20.84 -11.77 0.48
C ARG A 174 -19.67 -10.79 0.31
N MET A 175 -18.80 -11.00 -0.68
CA MET A 175 -17.71 -10.08 -1.02
C MET A 175 -18.10 -9.04 -2.09
N THR A 176 -19.17 -9.30 -2.85
CA THR A 176 -19.77 -8.34 -3.77
C THR A 176 -20.96 -7.60 -3.16
N HIS A 177 -21.34 -7.94 -1.92
CA HIS A 177 -22.23 -7.08 -1.16
C HIS A 177 -21.54 -5.74 -1.02
N GLU A 178 -22.20 -4.67 -1.50
CA GLU A 178 -21.85 -3.32 -1.09
C GLU A 178 -21.66 -3.36 0.43
N PRO A 179 -20.50 -2.92 0.94
CA PRO A 179 -20.28 -2.88 2.38
C PRO A 179 -21.48 -2.16 3.00
N ASP A 180 -22.08 -2.77 4.01
CA ASP A 180 -23.12 -2.06 4.74
C ASP A 180 -22.51 -0.80 5.37
N ASP A 181 -23.33 0.23 5.57
CA ASP A 181 -22.87 1.52 6.10
C ASP A 181 -22.12 1.37 7.43
N THR A 182 -22.37 0.29 8.19
CA THR A 182 -21.70 0.04 9.47
C THR A 182 -20.25 -0.41 9.32
N THR A 183 -19.95 -1.21 8.31
CA THR A 183 -18.59 -1.67 7.98
C THR A 183 -17.73 -0.52 7.46
N ASP A 184 -18.34 0.41 6.73
CA ASP A 184 -17.70 1.64 6.24
C ASP A 184 -17.26 2.55 7.41
N ILE A 185 -18.13 2.79 8.40
CA ILE A 185 -17.84 3.70 9.53
C ILE A 185 -16.63 3.21 10.35
N ALA A 186 -16.60 1.92 10.70
CA ALA A 186 -15.49 1.36 11.48
C ALA A 186 -14.16 1.44 10.73
N SER A 187 -14.18 1.17 9.42
CA SER A 187 -13.01 1.24 8.55
C SER A 187 -12.49 2.67 8.41
N ILE A 188 -13.39 3.65 8.23
CA ILE A 188 -13.04 5.07 8.20
C ILE A 188 -12.42 5.54 9.51
N GLN A 189 -13.00 5.18 10.65
CA GLN A 189 -12.46 5.57 11.94
C GLN A 189 -11.07 4.97 12.19
N MET A 190 -10.84 3.76 11.68
CA MET A 190 -9.55 3.09 11.74
C MET A 190 -8.51 3.77 10.84
N ILE A 191 -8.87 4.16 9.62
CA ILE A 191 -8.01 4.95 8.72
C ILE A 191 -7.63 6.28 9.38
N ARG A 192 -8.64 7.03 9.88
CA ARG A 192 -8.44 8.29 10.61
C ARG A 192 -7.42 8.11 11.73
N SER A 193 -7.65 7.13 12.60
CA SER A 193 -6.78 6.87 13.75
C SER A 193 -5.35 6.48 13.35
N SER A 194 -5.21 5.71 12.26
CA SER A 194 -3.90 5.28 11.74
C SER A 194 -3.10 6.46 11.22
N LEU A 195 -3.71 7.28 10.35
CA LEU A 195 -3.10 8.50 9.80
C LEU A 195 -2.72 9.48 10.93
N SER A 196 -3.64 9.74 11.86
CA SER A 196 -3.37 10.63 12.99
C SER A 196 -2.24 10.16 13.89
N ALA A 197 -2.13 8.85 14.12
CA ALA A 197 -1.03 8.31 14.92
C ALA A 197 0.32 8.48 14.23
N VAL A 198 0.42 8.14 12.93
CA VAL A 198 1.71 8.21 12.21
C VAL A 198 2.14 9.64 11.94
N CYS A 199 1.22 10.55 11.61
CA CYS A 199 1.53 11.97 11.41
C CYS A 199 2.02 12.62 12.70
N ARG A 200 1.34 12.36 13.83
CA ARG A 200 1.74 12.88 15.14
C ARG A 200 3.11 12.35 15.55
N GLY A 201 3.31 11.03 15.47
CA GLY A 201 4.59 10.42 15.83
C GLY A 201 5.76 10.83 14.93
N LYS A 202 5.49 11.32 13.71
CA LYS A 202 6.52 11.93 12.85
C LYS A 202 6.74 13.40 13.24
N ALA A 203 5.69 14.19 13.45
CA ALA A 203 5.80 15.59 13.88
C ALA A 203 6.60 15.75 15.20
N GLU A 204 6.43 14.85 16.16
CA GLU A 204 7.11 14.87 17.45
C GLU A 204 8.63 14.60 17.38
N LYS A 205 9.16 14.12 16.25
CA LYS A 205 10.59 13.77 16.09
C LYS A 205 11.49 14.97 15.73
N GLY A 206 10.92 16.17 15.55
CA GLY A 206 11.67 17.38 15.22
C GLY A 206 12.43 17.26 13.90
N TYR A 207 11.73 16.90 12.82
CA TYR A 207 12.28 16.96 11.46
C TYR A 207 12.54 18.43 11.06
N ASP A 208 13.37 18.63 10.04
CA ASP A 208 13.51 19.95 9.43
C ASP A 208 12.16 20.35 8.81
N PRO A 209 11.60 21.54 9.14
CA PRO A 209 10.33 22.00 8.58
C PRO A 209 10.31 22.08 7.05
N ALA A 210 11.48 22.18 6.39
CA ALA A 210 11.58 22.15 4.93
C ALA A 210 11.23 20.78 4.33
N TYR A 211 11.24 19.71 5.12
CA TYR A 211 10.93 18.37 4.63
C TYR A 211 9.46 18.25 4.25
N TRP A 212 9.19 17.34 3.31
CA TRP A 212 7.84 16.87 3.03
C TRP A 212 7.59 15.57 3.78
N LEU A 213 6.36 15.37 4.24
CA LEU A 213 5.90 14.08 4.77
C LEU A 213 5.06 13.37 3.71
N LEU A 214 5.41 12.12 3.40
CA LEU A 214 4.64 11.22 2.55
C LEU A 214 4.10 10.05 3.38
N ALA A 215 2.79 10.03 3.64
CA ALA A 215 2.12 8.91 4.28
C ALA A 215 1.52 7.97 3.23
N TYR A 216 2.03 6.74 3.14
CA TYR A 216 1.40 5.69 2.35
C TYR A 216 0.23 5.08 3.12
N LEU A 217 -0.98 5.19 2.57
CA LEU A 217 -2.17 4.55 3.12
C LEU A 217 -2.26 3.14 2.54
N ASN A 218 -1.94 2.15 3.37
CA ASN A 218 -1.79 0.76 2.94
C ASN A 218 -3.11 0.20 2.33
N PRO A 219 -3.05 -0.55 1.21
CA PRO A 219 -4.24 -1.06 0.50
C PRO A 219 -5.10 -2.03 1.29
N THR A 220 -4.61 -2.56 2.42
CA THR A 220 -5.38 -3.45 3.32
C THR A 220 -6.67 -2.83 3.86
N PHE A 221 -6.86 -1.51 3.74
CA PHE A 221 -8.15 -0.82 3.90
C PHE A 221 -9.07 -1.02 2.68
N LEU A 222 -9.24 -2.28 2.26
CA LEU A 222 -10.15 -2.65 1.18
C LEU A 222 -11.60 -2.30 1.58
N TYR A 223 -12.43 -1.99 0.59
CA TYR A 223 -13.88 -1.75 0.72
C TYR A 223 -14.35 -0.38 1.22
N VAL A 224 -13.47 0.60 1.43
CA VAL A 224 -13.93 1.96 1.76
C VAL A 224 -14.16 2.80 0.50
N LYS A 225 -15.25 3.59 0.49
CA LYS A 225 -15.55 4.56 -0.59
C LYS A 225 -14.47 5.64 -0.63
N THR A 226 -14.03 6.00 -1.82
CA THR A 226 -12.93 6.96 -2.03
C THR A 226 -13.24 8.30 -1.37
N GLU A 227 -14.47 8.78 -1.52
CA GLU A 227 -14.95 10.06 -1.04
C GLU A 227 -14.93 10.14 0.50
N GLN A 228 -15.26 9.03 1.18
CA GLN A 228 -15.24 8.97 2.63
C GLN A 228 -13.81 9.08 3.17
N VAL A 229 -12.85 8.41 2.52
CA VAL A 229 -11.43 8.49 2.92
C VAL A 229 -10.88 9.88 2.64
N GLU A 230 -11.12 10.43 1.44
CA GLU A 230 -10.70 11.79 1.07
C GLU A 230 -11.24 12.84 2.06
N ALA A 231 -12.50 12.71 2.49
CA ALA A 231 -13.13 13.62 3.44
C ALA A 231 -12.44 13.69 4.81
N ILE A 232 -11.72 12.64 5.23
CA ILE A 232 -11.02 12.61 6.53
C ILE A 232 -9.52 12.91 6.44
N MET A 233 -8.92 12.97 5.24
CA MET A 233 -7.47 13.05 5.09
C MET A 233 -6.86 14.30 5.74
N VAL A 234 -7.44 15.47 5.51
CA VAL A 234 -6.95 16.76 6.07
C VAL A 234 -7.03 16.73 7.59
N GLU A 235 -8.20 16.39 8.15
CA GLU A 235 -8.42 16.26 9.59
C GLU A 235 -7.40 15.28 10.22
N ALA A 236 -7.29 14.08 9.63
CA ALA A 236 -6.46 13.02 10.18
C ALA A 236 -4.96 13.34 10.17
N THR A 237 -4.51 14.20 9.27
CA THR A 237 -3.10 14.59 9.12
C THR A 237 -2.74 15.92 9.81
N ALA A 238 -3.70 16.60 10.44
CA ALA A 238 -3.54 17.94 10.99
C ALA A 238 -2.35 18.11 11.96
N SER A 239 -2.00 17.05 12.71
CA SER A 239 -0.84 17.06 13.64
C SER A 239 0.52 17.27 12.96
N ALA A 240 0.63 17.05 11.64
CA ALA A 240 1.88 17.20 10.89
C ALA A 240 1.98 18.55 10.14
N LYS A 241 0.92 19.36 10.11
CA LYS A 241 0.83 20.53 9.22
C LYS A 241 1.89 21.62 9.48
N ASP A 242 2.33 21.74 10.73
CA ASP A 242 3.30 22.76 11.18
C ASP A 242 4.73 22.19 11.27
N ALA A 243 4.88 20.87 11.16
CA ALA A 243 6.17 20.17 11.24
C ALA A 243 6.80 19.91 9.86
N PHE A 244 6.02 20.03 8.79
CA PHE A 244 6.45 19.77 7.42
C PHE A 244 5.88 20.83 6.47
N THR A 245 6.67 21.23 5.49
CA THR A 245 6.26 22.21 4.45
C THR A 245 5.11 21.66 3.63
N GLN A 246 5.13 20.36 3.33
CA GLN A 246 4.01 19.66 2.68
C GLN A 246 3.72 18.34 3.36
N VAL A 247 2.44 17.97 3.41
CA VAL A 247 1.99 16.65 3.86
C VAL A 247 1.15 16.02 2.77
N TRP A 248 1.61 14.87 2.30
CA TRP A 248 1.01 14.09 1.22
C TRP A 248 0.51 12.74 1.72
N ILE A 249 -0.57 12.26 1.10
CA ILE A 249 -1.01 10.87 1.21
C ILE A 249 -0.89 10.20 -0.15
N LEU A 250 -0.26 9.03 -0.19
CA LEU A 250 -0.30 8.13 -1.36
C LEU A 250 -1.35 7.04 -1.12
N TRP A 251 -2.37 6.98 -1.96
CA TRP A 251 -3.45 5.99 -1.86
C TRP A 251 -4.10 5.69 -3.22
N ARG A 252 -4.34 4.40 -3.51
CA ARG A 252 -4.95 3.91 -4.77
C ARG A 252 -4.37 4.59 -6.03
N ASP A 253 -3.06 4.64 -6.15
CA ASP A 253 -2.35 5.27 -7.28
C ASP A 253 -2.62 6.78 -7.44
N ASN A 254 -3.00 7.46 -6.36
CA ASN A 254 -3.17 8.91 -6.32
C ASN A 254 -2.32 9.52 -5.21
N ALA A 255 -1.81 10.73 -5.49
CA ALA A 255 -1.12 11.56 -4.53
C ALA A 255 -2.03 12.72 -4.13
N TYR A 256 -2.33 12.81 -2.84
CA TYR A 256 -3.20 13.81 -2.24
C TYR A 256 -2.35 14.78 -1.43
N LEU A 257 -2.29 16.03 -1.86
CA LEU A 257 -1.71 17.09 -1.03
C LEU A 257 -2.75 17.47 0.04
N CYS A 258 -2.43 17.26 1.31
CA CYS A 258 -3.32 17.59 2.43
C CYS A 258 -3.00 18.95 3.04
N TRP A 259 -1.71 19.30 3.09
CA TRP A 259 -1.23 20.54 3.70
C TRP A 259 -0.08 21.13 2.89
N LEU A 260 -0.10 22.45 2.71
CA LEU A 260 0.99 23.24 2.13
C LEU A 260 1.22 24.45 3.03
N ASN A 261 2.38 24.54 3.67
CA ASN A 261 2.74 25.62 4.60
C ASN A 261 1.69 25.82 5.70
N GLY A 262 1.22 24.73 6.31
CA GLY A 262 0.15 24.76 7.32
C GLY A 262 -1.25 25.09 6.79
N VAL A 263 -1.42 25.37 5.49
CA VAL A 263 -2.71 25.64 4.86
C VAL A 263 -3.31 24.35 4.33
N PRO A 264 -4.54 23.98 4.73
CA PRO A 264 -5.20 22.76 4.26
C PRO A 264 -5.47 22.86 2.76
N GLN A 265 -5.23 21.76 2.06
CA GLN A 265 -5.49 21.64 0.62
C GLN A 265 -6.66 20.67 0.45
N ILE A 266 -7.81 21.19 0.03
CA ILE A 266 -9.03 20.40 -0.16
C ILE A 266 -9.00 19.85 -1.59
N ASN A 267 -8.90 18.54 -1.75
CA ASN A 267 -9.07 17.82 -3.02
C ASN A 267 -8.07 18.16 -4.14
N ALA A 268 -6.83 18.54 -3.81
CA ALA A 268 -5.75 18.66 -4.80
C ALA A 268 -5.24 17.26 -5.19
N ARG A 269 -6.09 16.51 -5.89
CA ARG A 269 -5.74 15.19 -6.45
C ARG A 269 -4.90 15.41 -7.71
N ARG A 270 -3.69 14.86 -7.73
CA ARG A 270 -2.93 14.73 -8.98
C ARG A 270 -3.16 13.34 -9.56
N GLN A 271 -3.82 13.31 -10.72
CA GLN A 271 -3.87 12.15 -11.60
C GLN A 271 -2.91 12.42 -12.76
N THR A 272 -2.08 11.44 -13.09
CA THR A 272 -1.27 11.44 -14.33
C THR A 272 -2.00 10.74 -15.44
#